data_AF-A0A4Z1F9P3-F1
#
_entry.id   AF-A0A4Z1F9P3-F1
#
_cell.length_a   1.000
_cell.length_b   1.000
_cell.length_c   1.000
_cell.angle_alpha   90.00
_cell.angle_beta   90.00
_cell.angle_gamma   90.00
#
_symmetry.space_group_name_H-M   'P 1'
#
loop_
_entity.id
_entity.type
_entity.pdbx_description
1 polymer ?
#
loop_
_entity_poly.entity_id
_entity_poly.type
_entity_poly.pdbx_seq_one_letter_code
_entity_poly.pdbx_strand_id
1 'polypeptide(L)'
;MEDDRAQVDLGVAVDVENNLEEPVAQRQPKKRFVGRKQAAEAAARNGNNTTPGDSDAIQVATPRRIRTLNQVPPEILNDPDINAAIALLPPNYSFEIHKTIHRIRMNGSKKVALQMPEGLLLFATTISDILSQFCPGIETLIMGDVTYGACCIDDYTARALGCDLLVHYAHSCLIPVDVTKIKTLYVFVDISIDTAHLLATLEKNFASGKTIAMVGTIQFNATLHGVRAPLEKAGYNVLIPQISPLSKGEILGCTSPQLSTDGVDIILYLGDGRFHLESAMIHNPSIPAYRYDPYSRKLTRESYDHKEMHTLRRDAIETAKPAKKWGLILGSLGRQGNPHTMTMIERKLEERGIPYINLLLSEIFPGKLAMMSDVECWVQVACPRLSIDWGYAFPRPLLTPYEALIVLGQKEDWAKSNNDVYPMDYYGKEGLGRTKPISSIPVAG
;
A
#
# COMPACT_ATOMS: atom_id res chain seq x y z
N MET A 1 10.99 13.74 -32.13
CA MET A 1 11.05 13.43 -30.69
C MET A 1 12.30 12.61 -30.32
N GLU A 2 13.03 12.04 -31.31
CA GLU A 2 14.35 11.43 -31.08
C GLU A 2 15.53 12.40 -31.29
N ASP A 3 15.34 13.52 -32.02
CA ASP A 3 16.41 14.49 -32.30
C ASP A 3 16.65 15.53 -31.18
N ASP A 4 15.77 15.64 -30.18
CA ASP A 4 15.92 16.61 -29.07
C ASP A 4 16.77 16.08 -27.90
N ARG A 5 17.25 14.84 -27.97
CA ARG A 5 18.04 14.20 -26.90
C ARG A 5 19.56 14.29 -27.08
N ALA A 6 20.03 14.94 -28.15
CA ALA A 6 21.46 15.01 -28.49
C ALA A 6 22.17 16.29 -27.99
N GLN A 7 21.50 17.18 -27.25
CA GLN A 7 22.08 18.45 -26.78
C GLN A 7 21.92 18.67 -25.28
N VAL A 8 22.60 17.85 -24.46
CA VAL A 8 23.06 18.28 -23.12
C VAL A 8 24.18 17.33 -22.68
N ASP A 9 25.36 17.55 -23.26
CA ASP A 9 26.64 17.03 -22.78
C ASP A 9 27.49 18.22 -22.33
N LEU A 10 27.59 18.43 -21.00
CA LEU A 10 28.60 19.30 -20.40
C LEU A 10 28.91 18.83 -18.96
N GLY A 11 30.02 18.11 -18.82
CA GLY A 11 31.16 18.61 -18.03
C GLY A 11 31.19 18.36 -16.51
N VAL A 12 32.15 17.52 -16.12
CA VAL A 12 32.67 17.29 -14.76
C VAL A 12 33.48 18.49 -14.23
N ALA A 13 33.34 18.84 -12.94
CA ALA A 13 34.43 19.37 -12.08
C ALA A 13 34.05 19.27 -10.58
N VAL A 14 34.72 18.43 -9.79
CA VAL A 14 35.89 18.65 -8.88
C VAL A 14 35.55 19.30 -7.52
N ASP A 15 35.99 18.61 -6.47
CA ASP A 15 35.90 18.87 -5.03
C ASP A 15 36.36 20.25 -4.55
N VAL A 16 35.69 20.76 -3.50
CA VAL A 16 36.31 21.62 -2.46
C VAL A 16 35.66 21.30 -1.11
N GLU A 17 36.45 20.71 -0.21
CA GLU A 17 36.18 20.61 1.22
C GLU A 17 36.10 22.00 1.87
N ASN A 18 35.21 22.18 2.84
CA ASN A 18 35.50 23.05 3.98
C ASN A 18 34.72 22.64 5.23
N ASN A 19 35.51 22.36 6.26
CA ASN A 19 35.12 22.07 7.64
C ASN A 19 34.40 23.26 8.28
N LEU A 20 33.27 23.00 8.93
CA LEU A 20 32.80 23.81 10.06
C LEU A 20 32.26 22.87 11.15
N GLU A 21 33.01 22.83 12.26
CA GLU A 21 32.64 22.21 13.53
C GLU A 21 31.52 23.02 14.20
N GLU A 22 30.49 22.34 14.72
CA GLU A 22 29.50 22.93 15.62
C GLU A 22 29.34 22.10 16.92
N PRO A 23 28.99 22.75 18.05
CA PRO A 23 29.40 22.31 19.38
C PRO A 23 28.51 21.26 20.04
N VAL A 24 29.12 20.51 20.96
CA VAL A 24 28.53 19.46 21.78
C VAL A 24 27.50 20.03 22.77
N ALA A 25 26.21 19.71 22.53
CA ALA A 25 25.13 19.99 23.49
C ALA A 25 24.99 18.87 24.54
N GLN A 26 25.11 19.24 25.81
CA GLN A 26 24.97 18.37 26.99
C GLN A 26 23.57 17.72 27.07
N ARG A 27 23.53 16.38 27.10
CA ARG A 27 22.29 15.61 27.29
C ARG A 27 21.96 15.47 28.78
N GLN A 28 20.86 16.08 29.24
CA GLN A 28 20.26 15.75 30.53
C GLN A 28 19.52 14.40 30.45
N PRO A 29 19.62 13.53 31.48
CA PRO A 29 19.01 12.20 31.44
C PRO A 29 17.49 12.27 31.61
N LYS A 30 16.74 11.79 30.59
CA LYS A 30 15.29 11.60 30.67
C LYS A 30 14.95 10.43 31.59
N LYS A 31 14.02 10.66 32.53
CA LYS A 31 13.52 9.67 33.49
C LYS A 31 12.95 8.44 32.76
N ARG A 32 13.45 7.26 33.16
CA ARG A 32 13.16 5.95 32.58
C ARG A 32 11.75 5.49 32.98
N PHE A 33 10.93 5.12 31.99
CA PHE A 33 9.62 4.51 32.19
C PHE A 33 9.81 3.09 32.75
N VAL A 34 9.41 2.87 34.01
CA VAL A 34 9.52 1.56 34.68
C VAL A 34 8.25 0.76 34.41
N GLY A 35 8.43 -0.40 33.79
CA GLY A 35 7.36 -1.29 33.36
C GLY A 35 6.59 -1.95 34.52
N ARG A 36 5.37 -2.35 34.20
CA ARG A 36 4.26 -2.86 35.03
C ARG A 36 4.52 -4.12 35.89
N LYS A 37 5.77 -4.53 36.09
CA LYS A 37 6.13 -5.77 36.82
C LYS A 37 6.60 -5.54 38.27
N GLN A 38 7.04 -4.33 38.63
CA GLN A 38 7.41 -3.99 40.02
C GLN A 38 6.25 -3.44 40.88
N ALA A 39 5.14 -3.01 40.26
CA ALA A 39 3.94 -2.60 41.00
C ALA A 39 3.18 -3.80 41.61
N ALA A 40 3.35 -5.00 41.05
CA ALA A 40 2.75 -6.23 41.57
C ALA A 40 3.51 -6.79 42.79
N GLU A 41 4.82 -6.56 42.88
CA GLU A 41 5.65 -7.02 44.01
C GLU A 41 5.53 -6.11 45.26
N ALA A 42 5.14 -4.84 45.08
CA ALA A 42 4.84 -3.93 46.19
C ALA A 42 3.45 -4.18 46.81
N ALA A 43 2.49 -4.69 46.03
CA ALA A 43 1.15 -5.02 46.50
C ALA A 43 1.07 -6.34 47.28
N ALA A 44 2.08 -7.21 47.15
CA ALA A 44 2.14 -8.51 47.82
C ALA A 44 2.80 -8.47 49.22
N ARG A 45 3.28 -7.31 49.69
CA ARG A 45 4.02 -7.20 50.97
C ARG A 45 3.23 -6.65 52.16
N ASN A 46 2.01 -6.14 51.97
CA ASN A 46 1.20 -5.63 53.09
C ASN A 46 -0.17 -6.33 53.11
N GLY A 47 -0.22 -7.47 53.80
CA GLY A 47 -1.47 -8.16 54.15
C GLY A 47 -1.95 -7.81 55.57
N ASN A 48 -3.27 -7.66 55.68
CA ASN A 48 -4.15 -7.79 56.86
C ASN A 48 -4.20 -6.68 57.92
N ASN A 49 -5.32 -5.94 57.97
CA ASN A 49 -6.48 -6.19 58.87
C ASN A 49 -7.44 -4.98 58.95
N THR A 50 -8.75 -5.26 58.99
CA THR A 50 -9.91 -4.53 59.61
C THR A 50 -11.10 -4.22 58.69
N THR A 51 -12.30 -4.48 59.23
CA THR A 51 -13.66 -4.31 58.69
C THR A 51 -14.25 -2.91 59.04
N PRO A 52 -15.52 -2.57 58.76
CA PRO A 52 -15.93 -1.63 57.70
C PRO A 52 -16.49 -0.29 58.25
N GLY A 53 -16.30 0.82 57.55
CA GLY A 53 -16.96 2.08 57.90
C GLY A 53 -16.60 3.26 56.99
N ASP A 54 -17.66 3.91 56.48
CA ASP A 54 -17.79 5.22 55.80
C ASP A 54 -16.54 6.06 55.51
N SER A 55 -16.39 6.43 54.23
CA SER A 55 -16.21 7.84 53.85
C SER A 55 -16.44 8.04 52.36
N ASP A 56 -17.47 8.81 52.06
CA ASP A 56 -17.75 9.44 50.77
C ASP A 56 -16.55 10.23 50.27
N ALA A 57 -16.02 9.84 49.11
CA ALA A 57 -15.31 10.72 48.20
C ALA A 57 -15.34 10.11 46.79
N ILE A 58 -16.45 10.31 46.08
CA ILE A 58 -16.52 10.08 44.63
C ILE A 58 -15.58 11.10 43.97
N GLN A 59 -14.34 10.71 43.71
CA GLN A 59 -13.49 11.44 42.77
C GLN A 59 -14.06 11.21 41.37
N VAL A 60 -14.88 12.18 40.93
CA VAL A 60 -15.32 12.30 39.54
C VAL A 60 -14.05 12.39 38.69
N ALA A 61 -13.72 11.30 38.02
CA ALA A 61 -12.65 11.26 37.05
C ALA A 61 -12.95 12.33 36.01
N THR A 62 -12.10 13.37 35.96
CA THR A 62 -12.19 14.39 34.93
C THR A 62 -12.11 13.69 33.58
N PRO A 63 -13.09 13.89 32.67
CA PRO A 63 -13.07 13.20 31.40
C PRO A 63 -11.79 13.58 30.68
N ARG A 64 -10.92 12.60 30.45
CA ARG A 64 -9.76 12.76 29.57
C ARG A 64 -10.30 13.25 28.24
N ARG A 65 -9.96 14.48 27.83
CA ARG A 65 -10.25 15.02 26.49
C ARG A 65 -9.83 13.98 25.45
N ILE A 66 -10.80 13.27 24.90
CA ILE A 66 -10.60 12.42 23.73
C ILE A 66 -10.32 13.39 22.57
N ARG A 67 -9.18 13.18 21.93
CA ARG A 67 -8.53 14.04 20.93
C ARG A 67 -9.49 14.64 19.89
N THR A 68 -9.71 15.95 19.97
CA THR A 68 -10.29 16.80 18.92
C THR A 68 -9.32 17.10 17.76
N LEU A 69 -8.12 16.52 17.76
CA LEU A 69 -7.02 16.85 16.84
C LEU A 69 -7.25 16.49 15.36
N ASN A 70 -8.28 15.71 15.05
CA ASN A 70 -8.57 15.24 13.69
C ASN A 70 -9.86 15.83 13.10
N GLN A 71 -10.61 16.63 13.86
CA GLN A 71 -11.81 17.26 13.34
C GLN A 71 -11.42 18.57 12.66
N VAL A 72 -11.83 18.70 11.39
CA VAL A 72 -11.70 19.95 10.65
C VAL A 72 -12.53 21.02 11.39
N PRO A 73 -11.93 22.16 11.76
CA PRO A 73 -12.63 23.23 12.45
C PRO A 73 -13.80 23.79 11.64
N PRO A 74 -14.89 24.24 12.29
CA PRO A 74 -16.07 24.81 11.60
C PRO A 74 -15.74 26.00 10.71
N GLU A 75 -14.71 26.80 11.05
CA GLU A 75 -14.26 27.94 10.27
C GLU A 75 -13.61 27.55 8.93
N ILE A 76 -13.18 26.30 8.76
CA ILE A 76 -12.73 25.79 7.45
C ILE A 76 -13.90 25.07 6.78
N LEU A 77 -14.64 24.25 7.53
CA LEU A 77 -15.71 23.42 6.99
C LEU A 77 -16.87 24.24 6.40
N ASN A 78 -17.26 25.33 7.06
CA ASN A 78 -18.41 26.15 6.69
C ASN A 78 -18.02 27.43 5.94
N ASP A 79 -16.75 27.57 5.54
CA ASP A 79 -16.27 28.72 4.78
C ASP A 79 -16.90 28.72 3.37
N PRO A 80 -17.66 29.77 2.98
CA PRO A 80 -18.37 29.80 1.72
C PRO A 80 -17.42 29.84 0.50
N ASP A 81 -16.26 30.49 0.63
CA ASP A 81 -15.30 30.63 -0.46
C ASP A 81 -14.55 29.32 -0.69
N ILE A 82 -14.15 28.63 0.40
CA ILE A 82 -13.56 27.28 0.32
C ILE A 82 -14.55 26.31 -0.35
N ASN A 83 -15.81 26.34 0.07
CA ASN A 83 -16.84 25.45 -0.48
C ASN A 83 -17.14 25.76 -1.96
N ALA A 84 -17.17 27.03 -2.36
CA ALA A 84 -17.33 27.43 -3.75
C ALA A 84 -16.16 26.96 -4.63
N ALA A 85 -14.93 27.04 -4.12
CA ALA A 85 -13.75 26.56 -4.85
C ALA A 85 -13.71 25.03 -4.96
N ILE A 86 -14.08 24.31 -3.90
CA ILE A 86 -14.20 22.84 -3.91
C ILE A 86 -15.26 22.38 -4.91
N ALA A 87 -16.33 23.15 -5.13
CA ALA A 87 -17.39 22.81 -6.10
C ALA A 87 -16.91 22.75 -7.57
N LEU A 88 -15.69 23.22 -7.86
CA LEU A 88 -15.03 23.03 -9.16
C LEU A 88 -14.54 21.58 -9.38
N LEU A 89 -14.37 20.82 -8.30
CA LEU A 89 -14.01 19.40 -8.34
C LEU A 89 -15.28 18.54 -8.48
N PRO A 90 -15.17 17.34 -9.07
CA PRO A 90 -16.33 16.48 -9.28
C PRO A 90 -16.96 16.08 -7.93
N PRO A 91 -18.28 16.32 -7.74
CA PRO A 91 -18.92 16.22 -6.43
C PRO A 91 -19.01 14.79 -5.90
N ASN A 92 -18.86 13.79 -6.78
CA ASN A 92 -18.86 12.39 -6.40
C ASN A 92 -17.49 11.88 -5.94
N TYR A 93 -16.43 12.70 -5.97
CA TYR A 93 -15.09 12.36 -5.48
C TYR A 93 -14.76 13.19 -4.24
N SER A 94 -14.42 12.52 -3.14
CA SER A 94 -14.03 13.18 -1.89
C SER A 94 -12.52 13.44 -1.83
N PHE A 95 -12.06 14.60 -2.31
CA PHE A 95 -10.65 15.00 -2.22
C PHE A 95 -10.21 15.48 -0.83
N GLU A 96 -11.11 15.48 0.16
CA GLU A 96 -10.85 15.91 1.55
C GLU A 96 -10.09 17.25 1.64
N ILE A 97 -10.44 18.23 0.79
CA ILE A 97 -9.73 19.51 0.68
C ILE A 97 -9.75 20.28 2.00
N HIS A 98 -10.88 20.31 2.72
CA HIS A 98 -10.96 20.95 4.03
C HIS A 98 -9.94 20.37 5.02
N LYS A 99 -9.77 19.05 5.04
CA LYS A 99 -8.79 18.37 5.89
C LYS A 99 -7.37 18.70 5.47
N THR A 100 -7.12 18.80 4.16
CA THR A 100 -5.81 19.18 3.62
C THR A 100 -5.44 20.61 4.04
N ILE A 101 -6.35 21.58 3.86
CA ILE A 101 -6.18 22.97 4.32
C ILE A 101 -5.92 23.02 5.84
N HIS A 102 -6.74 22.31 6.62
CA HIS A 102 -6.56 22.25 8.07
C HIS A 102 -5.20 21.69 8.44
N ARG A 103 -4.74 20.61 7.77
CA ARG A 103 -3.46 19.97 8.03
C ARG A 103 -2.28 20.88 7.69
N ILE A 104 -2.36 21.60 6.58
CA ILE A 104 -1.34 22.58 6.17
C ILE A 104 -1.24 23.69 7.22
N ARG A 105 -2.37 24.32 7.57
CA ARG A 105 -2.41 25.41 8.56
C ARG A 105 -1.93 24.98 9.94
N MET A 106 -2.38 23.82 10.43
CA MET A 106 -1.97 23.26 11.74
C MET A 106 -0.48 22.94 11.80
N ASN A 107 0.09 22.46 10.68
CA ASN A 107 1.50 22.09 10.63
C ASN A 107 2.43 23.28 10.37
N GLY A 108 1.89 24.42 9.94
CA GLY A 108 2.68 25.54 9.42
C GLY A 108 3.50 25.15 8.18
N SER A 109 3.04 24.17 7.40
CA SER A 109 3.74 23.68 6.20
C SER A 109 3.91 24.81 5.18
N LYS A 110 5.09 24.89 4.55
CA LYS A 110 5.44 25.90 3.55
C LYS A 110 5.56 25.31 2.16
N LYS A 111 6.06 24.08 2.02
CA LYS A 111 6.13 23.39 0.74
C LYS A 111 5.36 22.08 0.78
N VAL A 112 4.37 21.92 -0.10
CA VAL A 112 3.42 20.79 -0.08
C VAL A 112 3.51 20.02 -1.39
N ALA A 113 3.97 18.77 -1.31
CA ALA A 113 3.97 17.85 -2.44
C ALA A 113 2.58 17.23 -2.64
N LEU A 114 2.10 17.21 -3.88
CA LEU A 114 0.85 16.59 -4.29
C LEU A 114 1.18 15.40 -5.19
N GLN A 115 0.92 14.19 -4.71
CA GLN A 115 1.13 12.96 -5.47
C GLN A 115 -0.22 12.31 -5.79
N MET A 116 -0.49 12.07 -7.06
CA MET A 116 -1.75 11.54 -7.57
C MET A 116 -1.49 10.44 -8.59
N PRO A 117 -2.35 9.41 -8.69
CA PRO A 117 -2.35 8.53 -9.86
C PRO A 117 -2.78 9.30 -11.12
N GLU A 118 -2.46 8.75 -12.28
CA GLU A 118 -2.67 9.36 -13.60
C GLU A 118 -4.14 9.79 -13.81
N GLY A 119 -5.09 8.96 -13.36
CA GLY A 119 -6.52 9.25 -13.48
C GLY A 119 -7.01 10.46 -12.67
N LEU A 120 -6.21 10.96 -11.71
CA LEU A 120 -6.54 12.15 -10.91
C LEU A 120 -5.63 13.35 -11.20
N LEU A 121 -4.57 13.20 -12.01
CA LEU A 121 -3.67 14.31 -12.37
C LEU A 121 -4.40 15.47 -13.04
N LEU A 122 -5.52 15.20 -13.72
CA LEU A 122 -6.35 16.23 -14.34
C LEU A 122 -6.94 17.24 -13.33
N PHE A 123 -6.98 16.90 -12.04
CA PHE A 123 -7.43 17.79 -10.95
C PHE A 123 -6.27 18.48 -10.23
N ALA A 124 -5.01 18.15 -10.55
CA ALA A 124 -3.85 18.56 -9.77
C ALA A 124 -3.66 20.08 -9.72
N THR A 125 -3.84 20.76 -10.85
CA THR A 125 -3.73 22.22 -10.93
C THR A 125 -4.84 22.92 -10.15
N THR A 126 -6.09 22.48 -10.30
CA THR A 126 -7.22 23.02 -9.53
C THR A 126 -7.01 22.83 -8.03
N ILE A 127 -6.58 21.64 -7.60
CA ILE A 127 -6.29 21.39 -6.18
C ILE A 127 -5.13 22.28 -5.70
N SER A 128 -4.06 22.40 -6.49
CA SER A 128 -2.94 23.28 -6.21
C SER A 128 -3.38 24.74 -6.02
N ASP A 129 -4.23 25.26 -6.90
CA ASP A 129 -4.75 26.63 -6.85
C ASP A 129 -5.61 26.85 -5.60
N ILE A 130 -6.52 25.92 -5.30
CA ILE A 130 -7.34 25.97 -4.08
C ILE A 130 -6.45 26.02 -2.83
N LEU A 131 -5.47 25.12 -2.73
CA LEU A 131 -4.57 25.08 -1.57
C LEU A 131 -3.75 26.37 -1.46
N SER A 132 -3.26 26.91 -2.56
CA SER A 132 -2.47 28.15 -2.58
C SER A 132 -3.32 29.37 -2.18
N GLN A 133 -4.58 29.42 -2.61
CA GLN A 133 -5.54 30.47 -2.27
C GLN A 133 -5.88 30.45 -0.76
N PHE A 134 -6.17 29.28 -0.20
CA PHE A 134 -6.64 29.16 1.19
C PHE A 134 -5.53 28.85 2.21
N CYS A 135 -4.29 28.69 1.77
CA CYS A 135 -3.12 28.60 2.63
C CYS A 135 -2.05 29.59 2.12
N PRO A 136 -2.20 30.90 2.39
CA PRO A 136 -1.29 31.90 1.85
C PRO A 136 0.16 31.68 2.30
N GLY A 137 1.10 31.82 1.37
CA GLY A 137 2.52 31.64 1.62
C GLY A 137 2.99 30.19 1.63
N ILE A 138 2.21 29.28 1.03
CA ILE A 138 2.70 27.94 0.65
C ILE A 138 3.16 27.92 -0.81
N GLU A 139 4.04 26.98 -1.11
CA GLU A 139 4.39 26.51 -2.44
C GLU A 139 3.82 25.08 -2.59
N THR A 140 3.06 24.83 -3.64
CA THR A 140 2.62 23.47 -4.01
C THR A 140 3.56 22.90 -5.07
N LEU A 141 3.86 21.60 -4.95
CA LEU A 141 4.67 20.86 -5.92
C LEU A 141 3.86 19.66 -6.40
N ILE A 142 3.41 19.67 -7.66
CA ILE A 142 2.75 18.52 -8.28
C ILE A 142 3.82 17.51 -8.68
N MET A 143 3.74 16.29 -8.15
CA MET A 143 4.63 15.19 -8.49
C MET A 143 4.15 14.55 -9.79
N GLY A 144 4.93 14.70 -10.86
CA GLY A 144 4.57 14.26 -12.21
C GLY A 144 4.97 12.82 -12.56
N ASP A 145 5.72 12.14 -11.70
CA ASP A 145 6.09 10.74 -11.91
C ASP A 145 4.90 9.80 -11.66
N VAL A 146 4.96 8.63 -12.30
CA VAL A 146 3.90 7.61 -12.25
C VAL A 146 3.59 7.16 -10.83
N THR A 147 2.31 6.97 -10.52
CA THR A 147 1.87 6.50 -9.19
C THR A 147 0.83 5.41 -9.34
N TYR A 148 1.30 4.17 -9.48
CA TYR A 148 0.44 3.00 -9.72
C TYR A 148 -0.39 2.54 -8.50
N GLY A 149 0.00 2.92 -7.28
CA GLY A 149 -0.63 2.37 -6.08
C GLY A 149 -0.10 2.90 -4.76
N ALA A 150 -0.65 2.37 -3.66
CA ALA A 150 -0.26 2.72 -2.28
C ALA A 150 1.23 2.48 -1.95
N CYS A 151 1.87 1.56 -2.67
CA CYS A 151 3.29 1.27 -2.54
C CYS A 151 4.20 2.32 -3.22
N CYS A 152 3.66 3.16 -4.09
CA CYS A 152 4.40 4.16 -4.85
C CYS A 152 4.54 5.50 -4.12
N ILE A 153 4.25 5.57 -2.81
CA ILE A 153 4.45 6.79 -2.05
C ILE A 153 5.90 7.28 -2.17
N ASP A 154 6.09 8.48 -2.70
CA ASP A 154 7.41 9.03 -2.98
C ASP A 154 7.82 10.08 -1.94
N ASP A 155 8.04 9.60 -0.72
CA ASP A 155 8.53 10.43 0.38
C ASP A 155 10.01 10.78 0.24
N TYR A 156 10.77 10.06 -0.60
CA TYR A 156 12.17 10.35 -0.85
C TYR A 156 12.35 11.62 -1.67
N THR A 157 11.70 11.70 -2.84
CA THR A 157 11.78 12.87 -3.72
C THR A 157 11.17 14.10 -3.05
N ALA A 158 10.02 13.95 -2.39
CA ALA A 158 9.37 15.05 -1.67
C ALA A 158 10.30 15.67 -0.62
N ARG A 159 11.04 14.84 0.13
CA ARG A 159 12.04 15.31 1.11
C ARG A 159 13.26 15.95 0.46
N ALA A 160 13.77 15.34 -0.62
CA ALA A 160 14.92 15.88 -1.34
C ALA A 160 14.65 17.29 -1.90
N LEU A 161 13.40 17.56 -2.28
CA LEU A 161 12.93 18.85 -2.77
C LEU A 161 12.49 19.83 -1.66
N GLY A 162 12.71 19.47 -0.39
CA GLY A 162 12.43 20.33 0.76
C GLY A 162 10.94 20.48 1.08
N CYS A 163 10.09 19.51 0.71
CA CYS A 163 8.67 19.54 1.08
C CYS A 163 8.49 19.22 2.56
N ASP A 164 7.52 19.87 3.20
CA ASP A 164 7.16 19.68 4.62
C ASP A 164 6.01 18.68 4.80
N LEU A 165 5.18 18.55 3.75
CA LEU A 165 3.99 17.72 3.72
C LEU A 165 3.87 17.05 2.35
N LEU A 166 3.63 15.74 2.34
CA LEU A 166 3.22 14.99 1.15
C LEU A 166 1.74 14.65 1.28
N VAL A 167 0.93 15.06 0.31
CA VAL A 167 -0.47 14.62 0.17
C VAL A 167 -0.53 13.55 -0.91
N HIS A 168 -0.82 12.32 -0.50
CA HIS A 168 -0.90 11.16 -1.39
C HIS A 168 -2.37 10.79 -1.61
N TYR A 169 -2.83 10.92 -2.85
CA TYR A 169 -4.24 10.72 -3.23
C TYR A 169 -4.52 9.30 -3.71
N ALA A 170 -5.79 8.90 -3.61
CA ALA A 170 -6.44 7.69 -4.14
C ALA A 170 -6.04 6.35 -3.52
N HIS A 171 -5.08 6.30 -2.62
CA HIS A 171 -4.56 5.04 -2.08
C HIS A 171 -4.57 5.01 -0.56
N SER A 172 -4.75 3.80 -0.01
CA SER A 172 -4.67 3.56 1.43
C SER A 172 -3.23 3.66 1.95
N CYS A 173 -3.08 3.82 3.26
CA CYS A 173 -1.77 3.87 3.91
C CYS A 173 -1.12 2.49 4.06
N LEU A 174 -0.77 1.85 2.93
CA LEU A 174 -0.11 0.55 2.91
C LEU A 174 1.26 0.59 3.60
N ILE A 175 2.02 1.66 3.31
CA ILE A 175 3.33 1.92 3.89
C ILE A 175 3.13 2.62 5.25
N PRO A 176 3.66 2.03 6.35
CA PRO A 176 3.54 2.62 7.67
C PRO A 176 4.10 4.05 7.74
N VAL A 177 3.38 4.94 8.43
CA VAL A 177 3.75 6.38 8.54
C VAL A 177 5.07 6.62 9.29
N ASP A 178 5.54 5.66 10.08
CA ASP A 178 6.85 5.68 10.74
C ASP A 178 8.00 5.38 9.77
N VAL A 179 7.70 4.79 8.62
CA VAL A 179 8.67 4.56 7.53
C VAL A 179 8.82 5.82 6.66
N THR A 180 7.75 6.58 6.49
CA THR A 180 7.78 7.87 5.77
C THR A 180 8.43 8.94 6.64
N LYS A 181 9.55 9.51 6.18
CA LYS A 181 10.33 10.49 6.99
C LYS A 181 9.84 11.94 6.83
N ILE A 182 8.72 12.14 6.14
CA ILE A 182 8.01 13.42 5.94
C ILE A 182 6.60 13.28 6.50
N LYS A 183 6.00 14.39 6.94
CA LYS A 183 4.58 14.39 7.27
C LYS A 183 3.81 13.98 6.02
N THR A 184 2.98 12.95 6.14
CA THR A 184 2.20 12.42 5.04
C THR A 184 0.71 12.50 5.38
N LEU A 185 -0.09 12.99 4.44
CA LEU A 185 -1.54 12.95 4.48
C LEU A 185 -2.03 12.05 3.35
N TYR A 186 -2.61 10.91 3.72
CA TYR A 186 -3.32 10.07 2.76
C TYR A 186 -4.76 10.58 2.61
N VAL A 187 -5.18 10.75 1.35
CA VAL A 187 -6.55 11.06 0.95
C VAL A 187 -7.02 9.92 0.07
N PHE A 188 -7.97 9.11 0.55
CA PHE A 188 -8.36 7.89 -0.16
C PHE A 188 -9.19 8.16 -1.42
N VAL A 189 -9.79 9.36 -1.51
CA VAL A 189 -10.70 9.74 -2.58
C VAL A 189 -11.87 8.76 -2.66
N ASP A 190 -12.75 8.82 -1.66
CA ASP A 190 -14.00 8.06 -1.66
C ASP A 190 -14.87 8.50 -2.85
N ILE A 191 -15.39 7.53 -3.58
CA ILE A 191 -16.19 7.75 -4.79
C ILE A 191 -17.62 7.30 -4.52
N SER A 192 -18.54 8.26 -4.57
CA SER A 192 -19.97 8.01 -4.46
C SER A 192 -20.54 7.44 -5.76
N ILE A 193 -21.37 6.40 -5.64
CA ILE A 193 -21.99 5.70 -6.78
C ILE A 193 -23.49 5.50 -6.56
N ASP A 194 -24.19 5.07 -7.61
CA ASP A 194 -25.60 4.69 -7.55
C ASP A 194 -25.78 3.33 -6.86
N THR A 195 -25.95 3.37 -5.53
CA THR A 195 -26.12 2.17 -4.70
C THR A 195 -27.45 1.45 -4.96
N ALA A 196 -28.50 2.20 -5.34
CA ALA A 196 -29.79 1.62 -5.67
C ALA A 196 -29.69 0.73 -6.92
N HIS A 197 -28.97 1.19 -7.95
CA HIS A 197 -28.71 0.39 -9.14
C HIS A 197 -27.87 -0.85 -8.83
N LEU A 198 -26.83 -0.73 -7.99
CA LEU A 198 -26.02 -1.88 -7.55
C LEU A 198 -26.91 -2.95 -6.88
N LEU A 199 -27.71 -2.55 -5.88
CA LEU A 199 -28.60 -3.47 -5.14
C LEU A 199 -29.59 -4.16 -6.09
N ALA A 200 -30.30 -3.39 -6.92
CA ALA A 200 -31.24 -3.93 -7.89
C ALA A 200 -30.58 -4.89 -8.90
N THR A 201 -29.33 -4.60 -9.29
CA THR A 201 -28.57 -5.48 -10.18
C THR A 201 -28.22 -6.81 -9.50
N LEU A 202 -27.82 -6.78 -8.24
CA LEU A 202 -27.51 -8.02 -7.49
C LEU A 202 -28.78 -8.85 -7.25
N GLU A 203 -29.86 -8.21 -6.84
CA GLU A 203 -31.18 -8.84 -6.63
C GLU A 203 -31.72 -9.51 -7.89
N LYS A 204 -31.53 -8.88 -9.05
CA LYS A 204 -31.97 -9.43 -10.34
C LYS A 204 -31.17 -10.64 -10.79
N ASN A 205 -29.87 -10.70 -10.47
CA ASN A 205 -28.95 -11.69 -11.06
C ASN A 205 -28.60 -12.85 -10.11
N PHE A 206 -28.80 -12.70 -8.80
CA PHE A 206 -28.45 -13.73 -7.82
C PHE A 206 -29.66 -14.12 -6.97
N ALA A 207 -29.89 -15.42 -6.80
CA ALA A 207 -30.92 -15.90 -5.88
C ALA A 207 -30.60 -15.51 -4.43
N SER A 208 -31.63 -15.24 -3.64
CA SER A 208 -31.51 -15.04 -2.18
C SER A 208 -30.89 -16.28 -1.51
N GLY A 209 -30.26 -16.08 -0.36
CA GLY A 209 -29.57 -17.11 0.42
C GLY A 209 -28.10 -17.31 0.02
N LYS A 210 -27.67 -16.71 -1.10
CA LYS A 210 -26.27 -16.73 -1.54
C LYS A 210 -25.37 -15.95 -0.59
N THR A 211 -24.17 -16.49 -0.34
CA THR A 211 -23.10 -15.80 0.36
C THR A 211 -22.20 -15.06 -0.61
N ILE A 212 -22.16 -13.74 -0.48
CA ILE A 212 -21.41 -12.83 -1.35
C ILE A 212 -20.18 -12.31 -0.59
N ALA A 213 -18.98 -12.68 -1.04
CA ALA A 213 -17.75 -12.05 -0.59
C ALA A 213 -17.54 -10.74 -1.36
N MET A 214 -17.77 -9.61 -0.70
CA MET A 214 -17.65 -8.29 -1.30
C MET A 214 -16.24 -7.73 -1.11
N VAL A 215 -15.59 -7.41 -2.23
CA VAL A 215 -14.27 -6.80 -2.29
C VAL A 215 -14.27 -5.59 -3.22
N GLY A 216 -13.28 -4.72 -3.09
CA GLY A 216 -13.16 -3.51 -3.90
C GLY A 216 -11.83 -2.82 -3.64
N THR A 217 -11.59 -1.74 -4.35
CA THR A 217 -10.48 -0.83 -4.03
C THR A 217 -10.90 0.15 -2.92
N ILE A 218 -9.93 0.87 -2.36
CA ILE A 218 -10.19 1.77 -1.22
C ILE A 218 -11.23 2.86 -1.53
N GLN A 219 -11.31 3.31 -2.78
CA GLN A 219 -12.23 4.37 -3.23
C GLN A 219 -13.70 4.00 -3.09
N PHE A 220 -14.03 2.69 -3.09
CA PHE A 220 -15.42 2.21 -2.96
C PHE A 220 -15.70 1.58 -1.60
N ASN A 221 -14.76 1.67 -0.65
CA ASN A 221 -14.84 0.97 0.62
C ASN A 221 -16.07 1.41 1.44
N ALA A 222 -16.36 2.71 1.51
CA ALA A 222 -17.53 3.21 2.24
C ALA A 222 -18.84 2.65 1.66
N THR A 223 -18.96 2.63 0.32
CA THR A 223 -20.12 2.03 -0.35
C THR A 223 -20.24 0.54 -0.06
N LEU A 224 -19.12 -0.20 -0.13
CA LEU A 224 -19.08 -1.63 0.13
C LEU A 224 -19.63 -1.98 1.53
N HIS A 225 -19.25 -1.22 2.56
CA HIS A 225 -19.84 -1.38 3.91
C HIS A 225 -21.28 -0.88 3.99
N GLY A 226 -21.61 0.21 3.29
CA GLY A 226 -22.95 0.82 3.30
C GLY A 226 -24.04 -0.09 2.70
N VAL A 227 -23.71 -0.91 1.70
CA VAL A 227 -24.69 -1.82 1.06
C VAL A 227 -24.88 -3.15 1.78
N ARG A 228 -24.11 -3.42 2.83
CA ARG A 228 -24.20 -4.66 3.60
C ARG A 228 -25.60 -4.90 4.18
N ALA A 229 -26.11 -3.97 4.98
CA ALA A 229 -27.40 -4.14 5.65
C ALA A 229 -28.59 -4.24 4.67
N PRO A 230 -28.65 -3.44 3.58
CA PRO A 230 -29.64 -3.64 2.51
C PRO A 230 -29.58 -5.03 1.87
N LEU A 231 -28.38 -5.54 1.56
CA LEU A 231 -28.23 -6.89 0.97
C LEU A 231 -28.62 -8.00 1.95
N GLU A 232 -28.26 -7.88 3.23
CA GLU A 232 -28.69 -8.81 4.27
C GLU A 232 -30.22 -8.83 4.39
N LYS A 233 -30.88 -7.66 4.30
CA LYS A 233 -32.35 -7.54 4.27
C LYS A 233 -32.97 -8.17 3.01
N ALA A 234 -32.30 -8.10 1.86
CA ALA A 234 -32.70 -8.78 0.63
C ALA A 234 -32.48 -10.32 0.68
N GLY A 235 -31.93 -10.83 1.78
CA GLY A 235 -31.77 -12.26 2.02
C GLY A 235 -30.40 -12.83 1.61
N TYR A 236 -29.39 -11.99 1.38
CA TYR A 236 -28.01 -12.44 1.11
C TYR A 236 -27.20 -12.57 2.40
N ASN A 237 -26.22 -13.46 2.43
CA ASN A 237 -25.18 -13.43 3.45
C ASN A 237 -24.01 -12.61 2.92
N VAL A 238 -23.63 -11.53 3.60
CA VAL A 238 -22.56 -10.63 3.13
C VAL A 238 -21.29 -10.85 3.95
N LEU A 239 -20.23 -11.29 3.27
CA LEU A 239 -18.89 -11.38 3.82
C LEU A 239 -18.04 -10.22 3.28
N ILE A 240 -17.47 -9.41 4.17
CA ILE A 240 -16.48 -8.38 3.80
C ILE A 240 -15.12 -8.83 4.37
N PRO A 241 -14.30 -9.55 3.58
CA PRO A 241 -13.07 -10.18 4.05
C PRO A 241 -11.96 -9.15 4.30
N GLN A 242 -10.87 -9.56 4.94
CA GLN A 242 -9.73 -8.70 5.20
C GLN A 242 -8.42 -9.48 5.12
N ILE A 243 -7.40 -8.86 4.52
CA ILE A 243 -6.01 -9.27 4.62
C ILE A 243 -5.19 -8.11 5.20
N SER A 244 -4.66 -8.28 6.40
CA SER A 244 -3.89 -7.22 7.06
C SER A 244 -2.62 -6.91 6.26
N PRO A 245 -2.28 -5.61 6.06
CA PRO A 245 -2.82 -4.43 6.76
C PRO A 245 -4.00 -3.73 6.07
N LEU A 246 -4.52 -4.26 4.96
CA LEU A 246 -5.58 -3.61 4.20
C LEU A 246 -6.87 -3.51 5.01
N SER A 247 -7.70 -2.55 4.64
CA SER A 247 -9.02 -2.35 5.23
C SER A 247 -9.94 -3.54 4.90
N LYS A 248 -10.99 -3.75 5.70
CA LYS A 248 -12.01 -4.75 5.37
C LYS A 248 -12.63 -4.42 4.01
N GLY A 249 -12.70 -5.42 3.13
CA GLY A 249 -13.20 -5.31 1.76
C GLY A 249 -12.19 -4.76 0.76
N GLU A 250 -11.04 -4.27 1.21
CA GLU A 250 -10.02 -3.72 0.32
C GLU A 250 -9.10 -4.82 -0.21
N ILE A 251 -8.84 -4.79 -1.52
CA ILE A 251 -7.84 -5.63 -2.19
C ILE A 251 -6.90 -4.80 -3.06
N LEU A 252 -5.68 -5.32 -3.25
CA LEU A 252 -4.67 -4.79 -4.15
C LEU A 252 -4.36 -5.79 -5.26
N GLY A 253 -3.80 -5.32 -6.38
CA GLY A 253 -3.39 -6.20 -7.48
C GLY A 253 -2.34 -7.24 -7.10
N CYS A 254 -1.64 -7.05 -5.98
CA CYS A 254 -0.61 -7.95 -5.45
C CYS A 254 -0.94 -8.52 -4.05
N THR A 255 -2.11 -8.20 -3.48
CA THR A 255 -2.50 -8.63 -2.13
C THR A 255 -4.02 -8.73 -2.00
N SER A 256 -4.54 -9.94 -1.84
CA SER A 256 -5.97 -10.26 -1.68
C SER A 256 -6.17 -11.32 -0.59
N PRO A 257 -7.30 -11.32 0.13
CA PRO A 257 -7.57 -12.34 1.13
C PRO A 257 -7.80 -13.70 0.47
N GLN A 258 -7.30 -14.74 1.13
CA GLN A 258 -7.70 -16.11 0.86
C GLN A 258 -9.01 -16.39 1.61
N LEU A 259 -10.03 -16.80 0.87
CA LEU A 259 -11.36 -17.08 1.37
C LEU A 259 -11.50 -18.57 1.67
N SER A 260 -12.30 -18.92 2.68
CA SER A 260 -12.70 -20.31 2.86
C SER A 260 -13.59 -20.74 1.69
N THR A 261 -13.25 -21.86 1.05
CA THR A 261 -14.08 -22.46 -0.01
C THR A 261 -15.43 -22.93 0.52
N ASP A 262 -15.49 -23.25 1.81
CA ASP A 262 -16.72 -23.63 2.49
C ASP A 262 -17.47 -22.35 2.90
N GLY A 263 -18.55 -22.03 2.18
CA GLY A 263 -19.53 -21.03 2.60
C GLY A 263 -19.57 -19.73 1.80
N VAL A 264 -18.72 -19.54 0.79
CA VAL A 264 -18.78 -18.38 -0.12
C VAL A 264 -19.24 -18.83 -1.51
N ASP A 265 -20.38 -18.32 -1.99
CA ASP A 265 -20.90 -18.68 -3.31
C ASP A 265 -20.29 -17.86 -4.45
N ILE A 266 -20.04 -16.57 -4.21
CA ILE A 266 -19.49 -15.65 -5.22
C ILE A 266 -18.55 -14.63 -4.60
N ILE A 267 -17.56 -14.19 -5.38
CA ILE A 267 -16.81 -12.96 -5.14
C ILE A 267 -17.47 -11.85 -5.96
N LEU A 268 -17.84 -10.75 -5.32
CA LEU A 268 -18.31 -9.54 -5.98
C LEU A 268 -17.26 -8.44 -5.79
N TYR A 269 -16.61 -8.05 -6.87
CA TYR A 269 -15.72 -6.90 -6.91
C TYR A 269 -16.48 -5.65 -7.33
N LEU A 270 -16.43 -4.62 -6.48
CA LEU A 270 -16.95 -3.29 -6.76
C LEU A 270 -15.83 -2.38 -7.26
N GLY A 271 -15.86 -2.05 -8.55
CA GLY A 271 -14.88 -1.18 -9.18
C GLY A 271 -14.75 -1.44 -10.67
N ASP A 272 -14.01 -0.55 -11.34
CA ASP A 272 -13.62 -0.72 -12.73
C ASP A 272 -12.32 -1.53 -12.86
N GLY A 273 -11.98 -1.87 -14.11
CA GLY A 273 -10.83 -2.70 -14.44
C GLY A 273 -10.90 -4.14 -13.91
N ARG A 274 -9.95 -4.97 -14.33
CA ARG A 274 -9.84 -6.37 -13.87
C ARG A 274 -8.63 -6.61 -12.95
N PHE A 275 -7.63 -5.74 -13.00
CA PHE A 275 -6.35 -5.89 -12.31
C PHE A 275 -6.48 -6.27 -10.82
N HIS A 276 -7.30 -5.54 -10.04
CA HIS A 276 -7.51 -5.84 -8.63
C HIS A 276 -8.29 -7.14 -8.41
N LEU A 277 -9.37 -7.35 -9.17
CA LEU A 277 -10.16 -8.58 -9.08
C LEU A 277 -9.36 -9.82 -9.47
N GLU A 278 -8.45 -9.74 -10.45
CA GLU A 278 -7.57 -10.83 -10.84
C GLU A 278 -6.71 -11.33 -9.68
N SER A 279 -6.25 -10.42 -8.81
CA SER A 279 -5.56 -10.81 -7.56
C SER A 279 -6.44 -11.70 -6.67
N ALA A 280 -7.72 -11.35 -6.52
CA ALA A 280 -8.67 -12.16 -5.76
C ALA A 280 -8.99 -13.49 -6.48
N MET A 281 -9.12 -13.48 -7.80
CA MET A 281 -9.35 -14.69 -8.61
C MET A 281 -8.16 -15.65 -8.50
N ILE A 282 -6.93 -15.17 -8.70
CA ILE A 282 -5.69 -15.96 -8.56
C ILE A 282 -5.63 -16.64 -7.19
N HIS A 283 -5.95 -15.90 -6.12
CA HIS A 283 -5.89 -16.40 -4.75
C HIS A 283 -7.09 -17.29 -4.37
N ASN A 284 -8.17 -17.30 -5.16
CA ASN A 284 -9.42 -18.01 -4.89
C ASN A 284 -10.01 -18.63 -6.16
N PRO A 285 -9.29 -19.54 -6.85
CA PRO A 285 -9.63 -20.00 -8.20
C PRO A 285 -10.95 -20.77 -8.31
N SER A 286 -11.46 -21.31 -7.21
CA SER A 286 -12.68 -22.12 -7.18
C SER A 286 -13.96 -21.31 -7.00
N ILE A 287 -13.87 -20.03 -6.63
CA ILE A 287 -15.05 -19.21 -6.32
C ILE A 287 -15.40 -18.36 -7.55
N PRO A 288 -16.63 -18.43 -8.08
CA PRO A 288 -17.07 -17.58 -9.18
C PRO A 288 -16.92 -16.09 -8.86
N ALA A 289 -16.23 -15.35 -9.72
CA ALA A 289 -16.01 -13.91 -9.56
C ALA A 289 -16.90 -13.09 -10.50
N TYR A 290 -17.44 -12.01 -9.96
CA TYR A 290 -18.22 -11.01 -10.68
C TYR A 290 -17.68 -9.63 -10.41
N ARG A 291 -17.73 -8.77 -11.42
CA ARG A 291 -17.36 -7.36 -11.33
C ARG A 291 -18.59 -6.51 -11.57
N TYR A 292 -18.87 -5.61 -10.64
CA TYR A 292 -19.78 -4.50 -10.88
C TYR A 292 -18.96 -3.23 -11.12
N ASP A 293 -19.03 -2.72 -12.34
CA ASP A 293 -18.44 -1.45 -12.73
C ASP A 293 -19.46 -0.32 -12.50
N PRO A 294 -19.23 0.58 -11.54
CA PRO A 294 -20.18 1.64 -11.21
C PRO A 294 -20.29 2.73 -12.27
N TYR A 295 -19.30 2.88 -13.15
CA TYR A 295 -19.30 3.88 -14.21
C TYR A 295 -20.12 3.40 -15.39
N SER A 296 -19.86 2.18 -15.87
CA SER A 296 -20.62 1.59 -16.97
C SER A 296 -21.94 0.95 -16.53
N ARG A 297 -22.16 0.82 -15.21
CA ARG A 297 -23.34 0.18 -14.59
C ARG A 297 -23.54 -1.27 -15.05
N LYS A 298 -22.45 -2.01 -15.23
CA LYS A 298 -22.46 -3.39 -15.73
C LYS A 298 -21.99 -4.36 -14.67
N LEU A 299 -22.75 -5.44 -14.50
CA LEU A 299 -22.31 -6.64 -13.80
C LEU A 299 -21.81 -7.65 -14.84
N THR A 300 -20.55 -8.04 -14.74
CA THR A 300 -19.93 -9.05 -15.60
C THR A 300 -19.43 -10.23 -14.77
N ARG A 301 -19.55 -11.44 -15.30
CA ARG A 301 -18.85 -12.60 -14.76
C ARG A 301 -17.44 -12.60 -15.32
N GLU A 302 -16.46 -12.70 -14.44
CA GLU A 302 -15.04 -12.64 -14.81
C GLU A 302 -14.42 -14.02 -14.61
N SER A 303 -13.53 -14.40 -15.53
CA SER A 303 -12.74 -15.63 -15.45
C SER A 303 -11.26 -15.31 -15.59
N TYR A 304 -10.41 -16.15 -15.02
CA TYR A 304 -8.96 -16.03 -15.13
C TYR A 304 -8.36 -17.33 -15.67
N ASP A 305 -7.43 -17.25 -16.62
CA ASP A 305 -6.75 -18.44 -17.14
C ASP A 305 -5.63 -18.86 -16.19
N HIS A 306 -6.03 -19.59 -15.14
CA HIS A 306 -5.10 -20.13 -14.16
C HIS A 306 -4.10 -21.11 -14.78
N LYS A 307 -4.51 -21.85 -15.82
CA LYS A 307 -3.65 -22.84 -16.46
C LYS A 307 -2.54 -22.13 -17.23
N GLU A 308 -2.88 -21.15 -18.06
CA GLU A 308 -1.91 -20.33 -18.78
C GLU A 308 -0.95 -19.66 -17.81
N MET A 309 -1.47 -19.01 -16.76
CA MET A 309 -0.64 -18.34 -15.76
C MET A 309 0.30 -19.32 -15.06
N HIS A 310 -0.18 -20.46 -14.56
CA HIS A 310 0.68 -21.46 -13.91
C HIS A 310 1.74 -22.03 -14.86
N THR A 311 1.39 -22.29 -16.12
CA THR A 311 2.34 -22.75 -17.14
C THR A 311 3.45 -21.72 -17.34
N LEU A 312 3.10 -20.45 -17.61
CA LEU A 312 4.09 -19.39 -17.82
C LEU A 312 5.02 -19.22 -16.61
N ARG A 313 4.48 -19.32 -15.39
CA ARG A 313 5.27 -19.15 -14.16
C ARG A 313 6.16 -20.35 -13.86
N ARG A 314 5.69 -21.57 -14.06
CA ARG A 314 6.52 -22.78 -13.97
C ARG A 314 7.62 -22.79 -15.03
N ASP A 315 7.31 -22.42 -16.27
CA ASP A 315 8.32 -22.34 -17.33
C ASP A 315 9.43 -21.34 -16.99
N ALA A 316 9.09 -20.18 -16.40
CA ALA A 316 10.08 -19.22 -15.93
C ALA A 316 10.94 -19.79 -14.78
N ILE A 317 10.33 -20.49 -13.82
CA ILE A 317 11.05 -21.17 -12.72
C ILE A 317 12.01 -22.24 -13.27
N GLU A 318 11.54 -23.11 -14.16
CA GLU A 318 12.36 -24.18 -14.76
C GLU A 318 13.51 -23.60 -15.59
N THR A 319 13.24 -22.54 -16.37
CA THR A 319 14.26 -21.83 -17.16
C THR A 319 15.32 -21.16 -16.28
N ALA A 320 14.95 -20.72 -15.08
CA ALA A 320 15.85 -20.08 -14.12
C ALA A 320 16.75 -21.07 -13.35
N LYS A 321 16.35 -22.33 -13.18
CA LYS A 321 17.13 -23.34 -12.43
C LYS A 321 18.58 -23.52 -12.89
N PRO A 322 18.90 -23.62 -14.20
CA PRO A 322 20.28 -23.77 -14.65
C PRO A 322 21.05 -22.45 -14.74
N ALA A 323 20.43 -21.30 -14.43
CA ALA A 323 21.04 -19.98 -14.63
C ALA A 323 22.28 -19.79 -13.74
N LYS A 324 23.40 -19.42 -14.37
CA LYS A 324 24.71 -19.29 -13.73
C LYS A 324 25.01 -17.89 -13.23
N LYS A 325 24.32 -16.87 -13.75
CA LYS A 325 24.45 -15.48 -13.31
C LYS A 325 23.08 -14.84 -13.17
N TRP A 326 22.82 -14.28 -11.99
CA TRP A 326 21.54 -13.70 -11.64
C TRP A 326 21.60 -12.17 -11.60
N GLY A 327 20.47 -11.52 -11.80
CA GLY A 327 20.30 -10.09 -11.60
C GLY A 327 19.17 -9.82 -10.61
N LEU A 328 19.45 -9.04 -9.58
CA LEU A 328 18.50 -8.67 -8.56
C LEU A 328 18.07 -7.22 -8.76
N ILE A 329 16.79 -7.01 -9.01
CA ILE A 329 16.22 -5.68 -9.23
C ILE A 329 15.55 -5.21 -7.95
N LEU A 330 15.99 -4.08 -7.40
CA LEU A 330 15.29 -3.38 -6.33
C LEU A 330 14.42 -2.29 -6.95
N GLY A 331 13.11 -2.34 -6.71
CA GLY A 331 12.18 -1.30 -7.17
C GLY A 331 12.36 -0.01 -6.40
N SER A 332 12.75 1.08 -7.08
CA SER A 332 12.92 2.41 -6.49
C SER A 332 11.72 3.33 -6.65
N LEU A 333 10.65 2.89 -7.32
CA LEU A 333 9.41 3.65 -7.41
C LEU A 333 8.69 3.63 -6.06
N GLY A 334 8.72 4.77 -5.37
CA GLY A 334 8.24 4.92 -4.01
C GLY A 334 8.88 3.91 -3.05
N ARG A 335 8.06 2.98 -2.55
CA ARG A 335 8.41 1.96 -1.55
C ARG A 335 8.07 0.54 -2.02
N GLN A 336 8.05 0.32 -3.33
CA GLN A 336 7.80 -1.02 -3.89
C GLN A 336 8.88 -2.03 -3.51
N GLY A 337 10.15 -1.61 -3.54
CA GLY A 337 11.27 -2.44 -3.17
C GLY A 337 11.40 -2.65 -1.66
N ASN A 338 11.78 -3.86 -1.27
CA ASN A 338 12.11 -4.21 0.11
C ASN A 338 13.58 -4.69 0.18
N PRO A 339 14.50 -3.87 0.72
CA PRO A 339 15.91 -4.24 0.82
C PRO A 339 16.15 -5.51 1.63
N HIS A 340 15.32 -5.82 2.62
CA HIS A 340 15.48 -7.02 3.44
C HIS A 340 15.13 -8.29 2.66
N THR A 341 14.13 -8.22 1.79
CA THR A 341 13.79 -9.29 0.86
C THR A 341 14.91 -9.53 -0.14
N MET A 342 15.49 -8.45 -0.67
CA MET A 342 16.66 -8.53 -1.55
C MET A 342 17.84 -9.20 -0.84
N THR A 343 18.21 -8.73 0.36
CA THR A 343 19.30 -9.33 1.16
C THR A 343 19.09 -10.79 1.50
N MET A 344 17.84 -11.21 1.73
CA MET A 344 17.53 -12.63 1.93
C MET A 344 17.88 -13.46 0.69
N ILE A 345 17.63 -12.95 -0.52
CA ILE A 345 17.94 -13.62 -1.80
C ILE A 345 19.44 -13.56 -2.09
N GLU A 346 20.08 -12.42 -1.89
CA GLU A 346 21.54 -12.22 -2.01
C GLU A 346 22.29 -13.30 -1.23
N ARG A 347 21.99 -13.45 0.06
CA ARG A 347 22.62 -14.46 0.93
C ARG A 347 22.47 -15.88 0.37
N LYS A 348 21.34 -16.19 -0.25
CA LYS A 348 21.08 -17.54 -0.81
C LYS A 348 21.82 -17.80 -2.11
N LEU A 349 22.03 -16.76 -2.91
CA LEU A 349 22.90 -16.85 -4.09
C LEU A 349 24.36 -17.02 -3.66
N GLU A 350 24.80 -16.29 -2.64
CA GLU A 350 26.15 -16.40 -2.06
C GLU A 350 26.43 -17.78 -1.48
N GLU A 351 25.50 -18.33 -0.66
CA GLU A 351 25.60 -19.69 -0.11
C GLU A 351 25.74 -20.77 -1.21
N ARG A 352 25.21 -20.51 -2.41
CA ARG A 352 25.29 -21.41 -3.56
C ARG A 352 26.45 -21.08 -4.53
N GLY A 353 27.23 -20.04 -4.25
CA GLY A 353 28.31 -19.58 -5.14
C GLY A 353 27.80 -19.07 -6.50
N ILE A 354 26.55 -18.62 -6.58
CA ILE A 354 25.96 -18.09 -7.82
C ILE A 354 26.26 -16.57 -7.90
N PRO A 355 27.04 -16.10 -8.88
CA PRO A 355 27.30 -14.68 -9.04
C PRO A 355 26.03 -13.91 -9.39
N TYR A 356 25.90 -12.71 -8.84
CA TYR A 356 24.77 -11.83 -9.10
C TYR A 356 25.19 -10.37 -9.25
N ILE A 357 24.32 -9.57 -9.87
CA ILE A 357 24.42 -8.11 -9.90
C ILE A 357 23.19 -7.48 -9.28
N ASN A 358 23.35 -6.30 -8.71
CA ASN A 358 22.26 -5.50 -8.16
C ASN A 358 21.92 -4.36 -9.10
N LEU A 359 20.63 -4.21 -9.40
CA LEU A 359 20.10 -3.18 -10.29
C LEU A 359 18.98 -2.42 -9.58
N LEU A 360 19.06 -1.10 -9.59
CA LEU A 360 18.02 -0.23 -9.05
C LEU A 360 17.20 0.35 -10.21
N LEU A 361 15.87 0.18 -10.20
CA LEU A 361 14.98 0.71 -11.24
C LEU A 361 13.67 1.23 -10.65
N SER A 362 13.23 2.41 -11.10
CA SER A 362 11.88 2.90 -10.83
C SER A 362 10.86 2.11 -11.64
N GLU A 363 11.15 1.94 -12.93
CA GLU A 363 10.32 1.18 -13.86
C GLU A 363 11.14 0.10 -14.58
N ILE A 364 10.56 -1.09 -14.68
CA ILE A 364 11.23 -2.29 -15.20
C ILE A 364 10.69 -2.56 -16.61
N PHE A 365 11.55 -2.39 -17.61
CA PHE A 365 11.20 -2.56 -19.02
C PHE A 365 12.00 -3.69 -19.69
N PRO A 366 11.38 -4.50 -20.56
CA PRO A 366 12.07 -5.60 -21.26
C PRO A 366 13.33 -5.16 -22.01
N GLY A 367 13.24 -4.07 -22.78
CA GLY A 367 14.37 -3.56 -23.56
C GLY A 367 15.56 -3.14 -22.69
N LYS A 368 15.30 -2.63 -21.47
CA LYS A 368 16.38 -2.24 -20.55
C LYS A 368 17.12 -3.47 -20.02
N LEU A 369 16.40 -4.52 -19.63
CA LEU A 369 17.02 -5.75 -19.15
C LEU A 369 17.73 -6.54 -20.27
N ALA A 370 17.21 -6.47 -21.51
CA ALA A 370 17.80 -7.12 -22.67
C ALA A 370 19.24 -6.66 -22.98
N MET A 371 19.61 -5.43 -22.60
CA MET A 371 20.96 -4.90 -22.80
C MET A 371 22.03 -5.58 -21.93
N MET A 372 21.63 -6.28 -20.86
CA MET A 372 22.52 -6.98 -19.93
C MET A 372 22.43 -8.50 -20.15
N SER A 373 22.81 -8.92 -21.37
CA SER A 373 22.60 -10.30 -21.87
C SER A 373 23.37 -11.40 -21.13
N ASP A 374 24.39 -11.02 -20.36
CA ASP A 374 25.18 -11.88 -19.49
C ASP A 374 24.42 -12.29 -18.20
N VAL A 375 23.33 -11.60 -17.87
CA VAL A 375 22.39 -12.03 -16.82
C VAL A 375 21.43 -13.06 -17.42
N GLU A 376 21.39 -14.24 -16.81
CA GLU A 376 20.61 -15.38 -17.30
C GLU A 376 19.23 -15.49 -16.62
N CYS A 377 19.07 -14.88 -15.44
CA CYS A 377 17.81 -14.85 -14.68
C CYS A 377 17.68 -13.54 -13.90
N TRP A 378 16.50 -12.93 -13.94
CA TRP A 378 16.18 -11.73 -13.18
C TRP A 378 15.22 -12.05 -12.04
N VAL A 379 15.44 -11.43 -10.87
CA VAL A 379 14.48 -11.41 -9.78
C VAL A 379 14.12 -9.97 -9.50
N GLN A 380 12.83 -9.62 -9.58
CA GLN A 380 12.36 -8.30 -9.21
C GLN A 380 11.80 -8.29 -7.79
N VAL A 381 12.41 -7.48 -6.93
CA VAL A 381 11.89 -7.10 -5.62
C VAL A 381 11.21 -5.75 -5.79
N ALA A 382 10.05 -5.76 -6.44
CA ALA A 382 9.23 -4.59 -6.73
C ALA A 382 7.73 -4.99 -6.76
N CYS A 383 6.98 -4.60 -7.80
CA CYS A 383 5.60 -5.02 -8.02
C CYS A 383 5.52 -6.47 -8.55
N PRO A 384 4.92 -7.43 -7.82
CA PRO A 384 4.81 -8.84 -8.25
C PRO A 384 4.12 -9.04 -9.61
N ARG A 385 3.19 -8.14 -9.97
CA ARG A 385 2.42 -8.22 -11.21
C ARG A 385 3.27 -8.04 -12.46
N LEU A 386 4.47 -7.45 -12.36
CA LEU A 386 5.41 -7.37 -13.48
C LEU A 386 5.86 -8.76 -13.95
N SER A 387 6.18 -9.65 -13.01
CA SER A 387 6.50 -11.04 -13.32
C SER A 387 5.26 -11.82 -13.73
N ILE A 388 4.16 -11.67 -12.99
CA ILE A 388 2.95 -12.46 -13.20
C ILE A 388 2.34 -12.19 -14.58
N ASP A 389 2.11 -10.91 -14.90
CA ASP A 389 1.37 -10.51 -16.10
C ASP A 389 2.27 -10.30 -17.31
N TRP A 390 3.51 -9.84 -17.10
CA TRP A 390 4.38 -9.36 -18.18
C TRP A 390 5.69 -10.15 -18.29
N GLY A 391 5.90 -11.17 -17.45
CA GLY A 391 7.15 -11.93 -17.41
C GLY A 391 7.53 -12.57 -18.75
N TYR A 392 6.54 -12.91 -19.59
CA TYR A 392 6.77 -13.47 -20.93
C TYR A 392 7.39 -12.47 -21.92
N ALA A 393 7.27 -11.16 -21.67
CA ALA A 393 7.80 -10.13 -22.55
C ALA A 393 9.32 -9.94 -22.38
N PHE A 394 9.90 -10.53 -21.34
CA PHE A 394 11.32 -10.43 -21.06
C PHE A 394 12.11 -11.56 -21.74
N PRO A 395 13.28 -11.29 -22.34
CA PRO A 395 14.08 -12.30 -23.03
C PRO A 395 14.71 -13.35 -22.10
N ARG A 396 14.75 -13.05 -20.80
CA ARG A 396 15.24 -13.90 -19.71
C ARG A 396 14.15 -14.00 -18.65
N PRO A 397 14.06 -15.11 -17.89
CA PRO A 397 13.03 -15.27 -16.87
C PRO A 397 13.08 -14.12 -15.87
N LEU A 398 11.93 -13.50 -15.62
CA LEU A 398 11.73 -12.44 -14.62
C LEU A 398 10.88 -12.98 -13.48
N LEU A 399 11.52 -13.39 -12.40
CA LEU A 399 10.87 -14.00 -11.25
C LEU A 399 10.42 -12.96 -10.21
N THR A 400 9.32 -13.26 -9.54
CA THR A 400 8.99 -12.66 -8.25
C THR A 400 9.96 -13.16 -7.17
N PRO A 401 10.02 -12.50 -5.99
CA PRO A 401 10.83 -12.99 -4.88
C PRO A 401 10.37 -14.37 -4.37
N TYR A 402 9.08 -14.67 -4.45
CA TYR A 402 8.52 -15.97 -4.06
C TYR A 402 9.05 -17.10 -4.97
N GLU A 403 8.98 -16.90 -6.28
CA GLU A 403 9.45 -17.87 -7.27
C GLU A 403 10.97 -18.05 -7.23
N ALA A 404 11.73 -16.98 -7.00
CA ALA A 404 13.17 -17.06 -6.77
C ALA A 404 13.51 -17.94 -5.55
N LEU A 405 12.75 -17.80 -4.46
CA LEU A 405 12.93 -18.65 -3.28
C LEU A 405 12.54 -20.11 -3.53
N ILE A 406 11.65 -20.41 -4.48
CA ILE A 406 11.37 -21.78 -4.94
C ILE A 406 12.60 -22.34 -5.66
N VAL A 407 13.16 -21.61 -6.64
CA VAL A 407 14.38 -22.04 -7.36
C VAL A 407 15.57 -22.24 -6.40
N LEU A 408 15.67 -21.36 -5.39
CA LEU A 408 16.69 -21.43 -4.34
C LEU A 408 16.36 -22.43 -3.22
N GLY A 409 15.32 -23.25 -3.37
CA GLY A 409 14.95 -24.33 -2.45
C GLY A 409 14.61 -23.86 -1.03
N GLN A 410 14.22 -22.60 -0.87
CA GLN A 410 13.82 -21.99 0.41
C GLN A 410 12.31 -22.01 0.62
N LYS A 411 11.54 -22.15 -0.46
CA LYS A 411 10.09 -22.33 -0.44
C LYS A 411 9.69 -23.49 -1.33
N GLU A 412 8.60 -24.13 -0.98
CA GLU A 412 7.97 -25.12 -1.84
C GLU A 412 7.12 -24.45 -2.91
N ASP A 413 6.99 -25.13 -4.05
CA ASP A 413 6.04 -24.79 -5.11
C ASP A 413 4.60 -24.75 -4.55
N TRP A 414 3.76 -23.89 -5.11
CA TRP A 414 2.39 -23.68 -4.64
C TRP A 414 1.48 -24.92 -4.84
N ALA A 415 1.80 -25.82 -5.77
CA ALA A 415 1.10 -27.10 -5.90
C ALA A 415 1.20 -27.94 -4.62
N LYS A 416 2.34 -27.89 -3.94
CA LYS A 416 2.59 -28.65 -2.71
C LYS A 416 2.18 -27.89 -1.46
N SER A 417 2.47 -26.59 -1.43
CA SER A 417 2.32 -25.78 -0.21
C SER A 417 0.96 -25.12 -0.05
N ASN A 418 0.20 -24.95 -1.13
CA ASN A 418 -1.05 -24.17 -1.12
C ASN A 418 -2.12 -24.75 -2.06
N ASN A 419 -2.21 -26.07 -2.18
CA ASN A 419 -3.24 -26.75 -2.99
C ASN A 419 -3.36 -26.22 -4.43
N ASP A 420 -2.21 -25.97 -5.07
CA ASP A 420 -2.13 -25.40 -6.42
C ASP A 420 -2.70 -23.98 -6.54
N VAL A 421 -2.77 -23.22 -5.45
CA VAL A 421 -3.18 -21.81 -5.45
C VAL A 421 -1.94 -20.91 -5.37
N TYR A 422 -1.70 -20.11 -6.41
CA TYR A 422 -0.63 -19.12 -6.39
C TYR A 422 -0.93 -18.02 -5.35
N PRO A 423 -0.01 -17.73 -4.41
CA PRO A 423 -0.28 -16.79 -3.34
C PRO A 423 -0.30 -15.34 -3.85
N MET A 424 -1.35 -14.60 -3.50
CA MET A 424 -1.45 -13.15 -3.72
C MET A 424 -1.46 -12.43 -2.37
N ASP A 425 -0.35 -12.52 -1.64
CA ASP A 425 -0.20 -12.03 -0.26
C ASP A 425 1.05 -11.16 -0.06
N TYR A 426 1.58 -10.54 -1.12
CA TYR A 426 2.90 -9.89 -1.11
C TYR A 426 3.04 -8.82 -0.01
N TYR A 427 2.02 -8.00 0.21
CA TYR A 427 1.96 -7.04 1.33
C TYR A 427 1.13 -7.53 2.52
N GLY A 428 0.77 -8.81 2.54
CA GLY A 428 0.23 -9.46 3.72
C GLY A 428 1.19 -9.37 4.90
N LYS A 429 0.71 -9.67 6.10
CA LYS A 429 1.48 -9.53 7.36
C LYS A 429 2.86 -10.19 7.32
N GLU A 430 2.94 -11.39 6.73
CA GLU A 430 4.18 -12.18 6.57
C GLU A 430 4.68 -12.17 5.10
N GLY A 431 4.13 -11.28 4.28
CA GLY A 431 4.43 -11.17 2.86
C GLY A 431 5.80 -10.57 2.57
N LEU A 432 6.35 -10.91 1.40
CA LEU A 432 7.71 -10.53 0.97
C LEU A 432 7.88 -9.03 0.67
N GLY A 433 6.79 -8.26 0.55
CA GLY A 433 6.84 -6.80 0.51
C GLY A 433 7.08 -6.17 1.90
N ARG A 434 6.90 -6.94 2.99
CA ARG A 434 6.99 -6.46 4.39
C ARG A 434 8.07 -7.18 5.21
N THR A 435 8.99 -7.88 4.55
CA THR A 435 10.12 -8.54 5.22
C THR A 435 10.87 -7.54 6.10
N LYS A 436 11.18 -7.98 7.32
CA LYS A 436 11.88 -7.19 8.34
C LYS A 436 13.38 -7.53 8.33
N PRO A 437 14.24 -6.65 8.86
CA PRO A 437 15.65 -6.98 9.06
C PRO A 437 15.77 -8.25 9.91
N ILE A 438 16.68 -9.14 9.54
CA ILE A 438 17.07 -10.26 10.39
C ILE A 438 17.72 -9.67 11.64
N SER A 439 17.12 -9.87 12.82
CA SER A 439 17.76 -9.48 14.07
C SER A 439 19.08 -10.25 14.18
N SER A 440 20.21 -9.53 14.12
CA SER A 440 21.51 -10.11 14.40
C SER A 440 21.45 -10.75 15.79
N ILE A 441 21.55 -12.07 15.85
CA ILE A 441 21.88 -12.76 17.10
C ILE A 441 23.22 -12.15 17.56
N PRO A 442 23.36 -11.67 18.81
CA PRO A 442 24.66 -11.23 19.28
C PRO A 442 25.61 -12.41 19.14
N VAL A 443 26.68 -12.23 18.37
CA VAL A 443 27.78 -13.18 18.36
C VAL A 443 28.26 -13.25 19.81
N ALA A 444 28.04 -14.38 20.47
CA ALA A 444 28.65 -14.64 21.76
C ALA A 444 30.16 -14.65 21.51
N GLY A 445 30.83 -13.63 22.05
CA GLY A 445 32.28 -13.51 22.01
C GLY A 445 32.98 -14.51 22.93
#